data_AF-A0A533RI26-F1
#
_entry.id   AF-A0A533RI26-F1
#
_cell.length_a   1.000
_cell.length_b   1.000
_cell.length_c   1.000
_cell.angle_alpha   90.00
_cell.angle_beta   90.00
_cell.angle_gamma   90.00
#
_symmetry.space_group_name_H-M   'P 1'
#
loop_
_entity.id
_entity.type
_entity.pdbx_description
1 polymer ?
#
loop_
_entity_poly.entity_id
_entity_poly.type
_entity_poly.pdbx_seq_one_letter_code
_entity_poly.pdbx_strand_id
1 'polypeptide(L)' 'MKRNLTLRLDKALVARAKRHSEKTGRSLSRLVGDYFALLDADPTDVELTPRVRSLRGAGAGLDERGYLDHLEEKHR' A
#
# COMPACT_ATOMS: atom_id res chain seq x y z
N MET A 1 2.30 26.90 4.09
CA MET A 1 3.25 27.11 5.22
C MET A 1 3.72 25.75 5.72
N LYS A 2 5.04 25.52 5.94
CA LYS A 2 5.54 24.25 6.50
C LYS A 2 5.73 24.39 8.01
N ARG A 3 5.29 23.39 8.78
CA ARG A 3 5.42 23.33 10.25
C ARG A 3 6.04 21.99 10.66
N ASN A 4 6.90 22.03 11.68
CA ASN A 4 7.51 20.82 12.23
C ASN A 4 6.65 20.27 13.36
N LEU A 5 6.47 18.95 13.38
CA LEU A 5 5.82 18.20 14.45
C LEU A 5 6.84 17.24 15.06
N THR A 6 7.00 17.26 16.38
CA THR A 6 7.89 16.35 17.11
C THR A 6 7.05 15.36 17.91
N LEU A 7 7.25 14.06 17.65
CA LEU A 7 6.56 12.98 18.34
C LEU A 7 7.49 12.32 19.37
N ARG A 8 6.98 12.05 20.57
CA ARG A 8 7.70 11.23 21.55
C ARG A 8 7.35 9.76 21.29
N LEU A 9 8.35 8.97 20.94
CA LEU A 9 8.21 7.57 20.57
C LEU A 9 9.35 6.76 21.20
N ASP A 10 9.12 5.47 21.41
CA ASP A 10 10.17 4.57 21.87
C ASP A 10 11.35 4.50 20.89
N LYS A 11 12.58 4.47 21.43
CA LYS A 11 13.80 4.37 20.62
C LYS A 11 13.77 3.19 19.64
N ALA A 12 13.24 2.04 20.07
CA ALA A 12 13.13 0.85 19.23
C ALA A 12 12.18 1.08 18.04
N LEU A 13 11.09 1.82 18.25
CA LEU A 13 10.14 2.15 17.20
C LEU A 13 10.77 3.12 16.18
N VAL A 14 11.48 4.15 16.65
CA VAL A 14 12.22 5.08 15.78
C VAL A 14 13.23 4.33 14.91
N ALA A 15 13.97 3.39 15.49
CA ALA A 15 14.95 2.59 14.74
C ALA A 15 14.30 1.70 13.67
N ARG A 16 13.17 1.04 13.98
CA ARG A 16 12.42 0.25 12.99
C ARG A 16 11.91 1.11 11.84
N ALA A 17 11.36 2.28 12.17
CA ALA A 17 10.79 3.19 11.19
C ALA A 17 11.86 3.74 10.21
N LYS A 18 13.04 4.10 10.72
CA LYS A 18 14.18 4.50 9.88
C LYS A 18 14.64 3.38 8.93
N ARG A 19 14.81 2.16 9.43
CA ARG A 19 15.18 1.02 8.58
C ARG A 19 14.16 0.75 7.46
N HIS A 20 12.86 0.89 7.77
CA HIS A 20 11.82 0.73 6.76
C HIS A 20 11.86 1.85 5.71
N SER A 21 12.07 3.10 6.16
CA SER A 21 12.24 4.27 5.28
C SER A 21 13.41 4.08 4.32
N GLU A 22 14.56 3.60 4.80
CA GLU A 22 15.74 3.31 3.97
C GLU A 22 15.48 2.22 2.93
N LYS A 23 14.84 1.11 3.34
CA LYS A 23 14.49 -0.01 2.43
C LYS A 23 13.51 0.40 1.33
N THR A 24 12.59 1.31 1.63
CA THR A 24 11.52 1.71 0.70
C THR A 24 11.85 2.97 -0.10
N GLY A 25 12.93 3.68 0.24
CA GLY A 25 13.29 4.96 -0.37
C GLY A 25 12.32 6.11 -0.03
N ARG A 26 11.35 5.90 0.87
CA ARG A 26 10.37 6.91 1.29
C ARG A 26 10.78 7.50 2.62
N SER A 27 10.88 8.82 2.72
CA SER A 27 11.24 9.47 3.98
C SER A 27 10.20 9.21 5.08
N LEU A 28 10.66 9.10 6.32
CA LEU A 28 9.78 8.88 7.46
C LEU A 28 8.72 9.99 7.61
N SER A 29 9.10 11.25 7.36
CA SER A 29 8.15 12.37 7.39
C SER A 29 7.05 12.22 6.34
N ARG A 30 7.37 11.68 5.16
CA ARG A 30 6.36 11.39 4.13
C ARG A 30 5.43 10.28 4.58
N LEU A 31 5.96 9.18 5.11
CA LEU A 31 5.16 8.05 5.61
C LEU A 31 4.16 8.48 6.69
N VAL A 32 4.61 9.29 7.65
CA VAL A 32 3.75 9.81 8.73
C VAL A 32 2.74 10.82 8.20
N GLY A 33 3.14 11.69 7.25
CA GLY A 33 2.24 12.63 6.59
C GLY A 33 1.12 11.92 5.82
N ASP A 34 1.47 10.88 5.06
CA ASP A 34 0.50 10.05 4.34
C ASP A 34 -0.46 9.35 5.32
N TYR A 35 0.03 8.87 6.47
CA TYR A 35 -0.82 8.30 7.51
C TYR A 35 -1.80 9.33 8.12
N PHE A 36 -1.33 10.54 8.43
CA PHE A 36 -2.22 11.58 8.96
C PHE A 36 -3.27 12.02 7.95
N ALA A 37 -2.95 12.04 6.65
CA ALA A 37 -3.94 12.31 5.62
C ALA A 37 -5.08 11.27 5.60
N LEU A 38 -4.82 10.03 6.02
CA LEU A 38 -5.85 9.00 6.15
C LEU A 38 -6.78 9.22 7.36
N LEU A 39 -6.35 9.97 8.38
CA LEU A 39 -7.19 10.23 9.56
C LEU A 39 -8.34 11.19 9.24
N ASP A 40 -8.14 12.10 8.28
CA ASP A 40 -9.15 13.04 7.81
C ASP A 40 -9.89 12.55 6.55
N ALA A 41 -9.51 11.38 6.01
CA ALA A 41 -10.09 10.85 4.79
C ALA A 41 -11.43 10.15 5.06
N ASP A 42 -12.48 10.55 4.35
CA ASP A 42 -13.74 9.82 4.30
C ASP A 42 -13.51 8.52 3.51
N PRO A 43 -13.85 7.31 4.03
CA PRO A 43 -13.57 6.04 3.35
C PRO A 43 -14.12 5.92 1.92
N THR A 44 -15.09 6.76 1.53
CA THR A 44 -15.61 6.84 0.16
C THR A 44 -14.71 7.57 -0.83
N ASP A 45 -13.70 8.32 -0.38
CA ASP A 45 -12.85 9.18 -1.23
C ASP A 45 -11.47 8.56 -1.55
N VAL A 46 -11.32 7.25 -1.34
CA VAL A 46 -10.07 6.55 -1.63
C VAL A 46 -9.94 6.31 -3.14
N GLU A 47 -9.27 7.24 -3.82
CA GLU A 47 -8.79 7.05 -5.20
C GLU A 47 -7.90 5.80 -5.30
N LEU A 48 -8.35 4.80 -6.08
CA LEU A 48 -7.55 3.60 -6.33
C LEU A 48 -6.27 3.99 -7.05
N THR A 49 -5.13 3.53 -6.51
CA THR A 49 -3.83 3.67 -7.19
C THR A 49 -3.90 3.08 -8.60
N PRO A 50 -3.11 3.57 -9.57
CA PRO A 50 -3.19 3.11 -10.97
C PRO A 50 -3.09 1.58 -11.12
N ARG A 51 -2.24 0.92 -10.31
CA ARG A 51 -2.10 -0.54 -10.30
C ARG A 51 -3.34 -1.26 -9.76
N VAL A 52 -3.95 -0.74 -8.70
CA VAL A 52 -5.17 -1.34 -8.14
C VAL A 52 -6.35 -1.11 -9.09
N ARG A 53 -6.42 0.06 -9.71
CA ARG A 53 -7.41 0.40 -10.74
C ARG A 53 -7.31 -0.54 -11.94
N SER A 54 -6.10 -0.84 -12.43
CA SER A 54 -5.90 -1.77 -13.55
C SER A 54 -6.27 -3.22 -13.22
N LEU A 55 -6.26 -3.59 -11.94
CA LEU A 55 -6.63 -4.94 -11.48
C LEU A 55 -8.10 -5.04 -11.07
N ARG A 56 -8.82 -3.92 -10.97
CA ARG A 56 -10.23 -3.92 -10.58
C ARG A 56 -11.05 -4.67 -11.62
N GLY A 57 -11.70 -5.76 -11.21
CA GLY A 57 -12.51 -6.61 -12.08
C GLY A 57 -11.71 -7.69 -12.84
N ALA A 58 -10.38 -7.76 -12.68
CA ALA A 58 -9.55 -8.75 -13.37
C ALA A 58 -9.88 -10.22 -13.00
N GLY A 59 -10.57 -10.44 -11.88
CA GLY A 59 -11.04 -11.76 -11.44
C GLY A 59 -12.53 -12.01 -11.63
N ALA A 60 -13.27 -11.11 -12.29
CA ALA A 60 -14.70 -11.27 -12.47
C ALA A 60 -14.98 -12.45 -13.43
N GLY A 61 -15.73 -13.45 -12.95
CA GLY A 61 -16.10 -14.62 -13.74
C GLY A 61 -15.01 -15.71 -13.84
N LEU A 62 -13.91 -15.59 -13.07
CA LEU A 62 -12.96 -16.69 -12.93
C LEU A 62 -13.56 -17.78 -12.02
N ASP A 63 -13.57 -19.02 -12.49
CA ASP A 63 -13.85 -20.19 -11.68
C ASP A 63 -12.60 -21.09 -11.58
N GLU A 64 -12.61 -21.98 -10.59
CA GLU A 64 -11.48 -22.87 -10.30
C GLU A 64 -11.15 -23.78 -11.49
N ARG A 65 -12.18 -24.20 -12.25
CA ARG A 65 -12.02 -25.05 -13.44
C ARG A 65 -11.29 -24.33 -14.56
N GLY A 66 -11.66 -23.08 -14.86
CA GLY A 66 -10.96 -22.26 -15.85
C GLY A 66 -9.50 -22.00 -15.50
N TYR A 67 -9.16 -21.95 -14.21
CA TYR A 67 -7.76 -21.88 -13.78
C TYR A 67 -7.01 -23.20 -13.97
N LEU A 68 -7.64 -24.35 -13.70
CA LEU A 68 -7.05 -25.67 -13.92
C LEU A 68 -6.80 -25.92 -15.42
N ASP A 69 -7.76 -25.63 -16.29
CA ASP A 69 -7.63 -25.76 -17.74
C ASP A 69 -6.45 -24.91 -18.27
N HIS A 70 -6.31 -23.68 -17.77
CA HIS A 70 -5.18 -22.81 -18.11
C HIS A 70 -3.83 -23.40 -17.68
N LEU A 71 -3.75 -24.01 -16.49
CA LEU A 71 -2.51 -24.63 -16.02
C LEU A 71 -2.15 -25.87 -16.85
N GLU A 72 -3.13 -26.68 -17.25
CA GLU A 72 -2.90 -27.82 -18.14
C GLU A 72 -2.36 -27.39 -19.50
N GLU A 73 -2.93 -26.33 -20.10
CA GLU A 73 -2.47 -25.80 -21.38
C GLU A 73 -1.06 -25.19 -21.29
N LYS A 74 -0.76 -24.48 -20.20
CA LYS A 74 0.54 -23.81 -19.99
C LYS A 74 1.71 -24.77 -19.78
N HIS A 75 1.45 -25.94 -19.21
CA HIS A 75 2.49 -26.94 -18.88
C HIS A 75 2.60 -28.08 -19.91
N ARG A 76 1.93 -27.92 -21.07
CA ARG A 76 2.06 -28.81 -22.22
C ARG A 76 3.24 -28.44 -23.10
#